data_AF-A0A1I5C314-F1
#
_entry.id   AF-A0A1I5C314-F1
#
_cell.length_a   1.000
_cell.length_b   1.000
_cell.length_c   1.000
_cell.angle_alpha   90.00
_cell.angle_beta   90.00
_cell.angle_gamma   90.00
#
_symmetry.space_group_name_H-M   'P 1'
#
loop_
_entity.id
_entity.type
_entity.pdbx_description
1 polymer ?
#
loop_
_entity_poly.entity_id
_entity_poly.type
_entity_poly.pdbx_seq_one_letter_code
_entity_poly.pdbx_strand_id
1 'polypeptide(L)'
;MPKLKKSHFYYGAILDAIFQYNEDASPALILNDEDTRQAYKILTNTSRQECIVFFKYASQPKAFNRNENYSSWLFTFSDDDKERIYNYYNNDHLPVFIYLLCSKKELKNSEIVVLKYDEFLKVEDNKSITIGVEKNKNSFYLFLPISRSKDDAIQIQRNRIEKTFDELINEVIKEKPRLYRQKQMKRDKMTFESLIFNELLIYSQSSNCPICDHKLETCTISNEKDKIIARKCSGCMHIFLNKKQYKKVYEYTGGRKLIADLSIMDFEDEQLELEDNVNPKGEFEKIKLKDTKTDTIYFMNKESTKCPIHNSKMDVKLMNFGKKIKDTIYFCRQCNKHIVSKSHMDYLLRQSKNCYELKKIKYIELEHI
;
A
#
# COMPACT_ATOMS: atom_id res chain seq x y z
N MET A 1 28.28 -21.38 -3.36
CA MET A 1 26.90 -21.34 -3.89
C MET A 1 25.92 -21.09 -2.74
N PRO A 2 25.00 -20.13 -2.87
CA PRO A 2 23.95 -19.94 -1.88
C PRO A 2 23.04 -21.17 -1.83
N LYS A 3 22.79 -21.70 -0.62
CA LYS A 3 21.93 -22.88 -0.41
C LYS A 3 20.49 -22.43 -0.17
N LEU A 4 19.57 -22.91 -1.00
CA LEU A 4 18.14 -22.68 -0.78
C LEU A 4 17.67 -23.47 0.45
N LYS A 5 16.90 -22.82 1.33
CA LYS A 5 16.24 -23.46 2.47
C LYS A 5 14.91 -24.07 2.01
N LYS A 6 14.49 -25.16 2.65
CA LYS A 6 13.17 -25.78 2.41
C LYS A 6 12.01 -24.78 2.57
N SER A 7 12.13 -23.85 3.53
CA SER A 7 11.16 -22.77 3.76
C SER A 7 10.91 -21.90 2.52
N HIS A 8 11.91 -21.69 1.66
CA HIS A 8 11.72 -20.88 0.44
C HIS A 8 10.72 -21.54 -0.52
N PHE A 9 10.77 -22.86 -0.66
CA PHE A 9 9.85 -23.60 -1.52
C PHE A 9 8.44 -23.65 -0.91
N TYR A 10 8.36 -23.96 0.38
CA TYR A 10 7.07 -24.12 1.06
C TYR A 10 6.32 -22.80 1.23
N TYR A 11 7.00 -21.72 1.62
CA TYR A 11 6.37 -20.41 1.73
C TYR A 11 6.04 -19.81 0.36
N GLY A 12 6.83 -20.12 -0.67
CA GLY A 12 6.47 -19.82 -2.06
C GLY A 12 5.16 -20.48 -2.47
N ALA A 13 4.96 -21.76 -2.12
CA ALA A 13 3.71 -22.46 -2.42
C ALA A 13 2.49 -21.87 -1.70
N ILE A 14 2.66 -21.38 -0.45
CA ILE A 14 1.58 -20.68 0.26
C ILE A 14 1.25 -19.35 -0.44
N LEU A 15 2.27 -18.57 -0.83
CA LEU A 15 2.05 -17.30 -1.55
C LEU A 15 1.34 -17.52 -2.88
N ASP A 16 1.75 -18.54 -3.64
CA ASP A 16 1.12 -18.89 -4.91
C ASP A 16 -0.36 -19.23 -4.73
N ALA A 17 -0.69 -20.05 -3.71
CA ALA A 17 -2.08 -20.34 -3.35
C ALA A 17 -2.86 -19.08 -2.95
N ILE A 18 -2.24 -18.16 -2.19
CA ILE A 18 -2.87 -16.88 -1.83
C ILE A 18 -3.22 -16.09 -3.09
N PHE A 19 -2.28 -15.94 -4.04
CA PHE A 19 -2.54 -15.20 -5.28
C PHE A 19 -3.59 -15.87 -6.17
N GLN A 20 -3.66 -17.20 -6.16
CA GLN A 20 -4.67 -17.94 -6.91
C GLN A 20 -6.10 -17.65 -6.43
N TYR A 21 -6.32 -17.55 -5.12
CA TYR A 21 -7.65 -17.29 -4.55
C TYR A 21 -7.92 -15.80 -4.25
N ASN A 22 -6.89 -14.96 -4.31
CA ASN A 22 -6.96 -13.52 -4.04
C ASN A 22 -6.11 -12.77 -5.08
N GLU A 23 -6.63 -12.64 -6.30
CA GLU A 23 -5.93 -11.97 -7.41
C GLU A 23 -5.55 -10.52 -7.11
N ASP A 24 -6.28 -9.87 -6.19
CA ASP A 24 -6.09 -8.49 -5.79
C ASP A 24 -5.20 -8.33 -4.54
N ALA A 25 -4.72 -9.43 -3.95
CA ALA A 25 -3.86 -9.39 -2.78
C ALA A 25 -2.46 -8.86 -3.12
N SER A 26 -2.00 -7.89 -2.33
CA SER A 26 -0.64 -7.35 -2.39
C SER A 26 0.11 -7.69 -1.10
N PRO A 27 0.89 -8.80 -1.07
CA PRO A 27 1.71 -9.16 0.07
C PRO A 27 2.98 -8.30 0.13
N ALA A 28 3.18 -7.63 1.26
CA ALA A 28 4.42 -6.96 1.63
C ALA A 28 5.11 -7.77 2.75
N LEU A 29 6.35 -8.19 2.53
CA LEU A 29 7.11 -8.93 3.52
C LEU A 29 7.39 -8.02 4.74
N ILE A 30 7.07 -8.51 5.94
CA ILE A 30 7.45 -7.84 7.18
C ILE A 30 8.89 -8.26 7.47
N LEU A 31 9.83 -7.37 7.18
CA LEU A 31 11.26 -7.61 7.41
C LEU A 31 11.54 -7.45 8.91
N ASN A 32 11.76 -8.57 9.58
CA ASN A 32 12.37 -8.59 10.90
C ASN A 32 13.80 -9.12 10.75
N ASP A 33 14.71 -8.50 11.48
CA ASP A 33 16.12 -8.88 11.50
C ASP A 33 16.22 -10.40 11.75
N GLU A 34 16.89 -11.08 10.82
CA GLU A 34 17.06 -12.54 10.69
C GLU A 34 15.99 -13.34 9.92
N ASP A 35 16.36 -13.65 8.67
CA ASP A 35 16.37 -14.99 8.03
C ASP A 35 15.06 -15.80 7.95
N THR A 36 13.93 -15.21 8.36
CA THR A 36 12.62 -15.87 8.47
C THR A 36 11.56 -15.08 7.69
N ARG A 37 11.45 -15.37 6.39
CA ARG A 37 10.40 -14.83 5.49
C ARG A 37 9.03 -15.46 5.79
N GLN A 38 8.54 -15.26 7.01
CA GLN A 38 7.39 -15.97 7.57
C GLN A 38 6.16 -15.08 7.73
N ALA A 39 6.33 -13.76 7.87
CA ALA A 39 5.23 -12.85 8.09
C ALA A 39 5.09 -11.86 6.93
N TYR A 40 3.86 -11.70 6.44
CA TYR A 40 3.52 -10.76 5.37
C TYR A 40 2.33 -9.92 5.78
N LYS A 41 2.39 -8.62 5.49
CA LYS A 41 1.24 -7.73 5.54
C LYS A 41 0.53 -7.81 4.20
N ILE A 42 -0.74 -8.18 4.19
CA ILE A 42 -1.56 -8.23 2.98
C ILE A 42 -2.42 -6.98 2.91
N LEU A 43 -2.44 -6.34 1.74
CA LEU A 43 -3.42 -5.33 1.39
C LEU A 43 -4.29 -5.87 0.24
N THR A 44 -5.62 -5.84 0.41
CA THR A 44 -6.56 -6.09 -0.70
C THR A 44 -6.97 -4.78 -1.35
N ASN A 45 -7.10 -4.78 -2.67
CA ASN A 45 -7.44 -3.58 -3.44
C ASN A 45 -8.93 -3.25 -3.34
N THR A 46 -9.79 -4.24 -3.13
CA THR A 46 -11.26 -4.08 -3.06
C THR A 46 -11.73 -3.43 -1.77
N SER A 47 -11.26 -3.90 -0.61
CA SER A 47 -11.76 -3.42 0.69
C SER A 47 -10.83 -2.42 1.39
N ARG A 48 -9.59 -2.24 0.90
CA ARG A 48 -8.52 -1.49 1.57
C ARG A 48 -8.30 -1.96 3.02
N GLN A 49 -8.69 -3.20 3.33
CA GLN A 49 -8.45 -3.81 4.63
C GLN A 49 -7.04 -4.40 4.62
N GLU A 50 -6.41 -4.34 5.78
CA GLU A 50 -5.06 -4.85 5.98
C GLU A 50 -5.16 -6.02 6.95
N CYS A 51 -4.44 -7.09 6.65
CA CYS A 51 -4.26 -8.20 7.58
C CYS A 51 -2.81 -8.65 7.56
N ILE A 52 -2.44 -9.44 8.57
CA ILE A 52 -1.13 -10.06 8.65
C ILE A 52 -1.32 -11.56 8.47
N VAL A 53 -0.50 -12.15 7.62
CA VAL A 53 -0.41 -13.59 7.44
C VAL A 53 0.92 -14.10 7.94
N PHE A 54 0.88 -15.16 8.73
CA PHE A 54 2.05 -15.83 9.29
C PHE A 54 2.16 -17.26 8.76
N PHE A 55 3.31 -17.65 8.25
CA PHE A 55 3.51 -18.91 7.55
C PHE A 55 4.30 -19.92 8.37
N LYS A 56 3.81 -21.15 8.41
CA LYS A 56 4.56 -22.31 8.93
C LYS A 56 4.33 -23.52 8.05
N TYR A 57 5.27 -24.45 8.05
CA TYR A 57 5.15 -25.70 7.29
C TYR A 57 5.54 -26.90 8.12
N ALA A 58 4.93 -28.04 7.79
CA ALA A 58 5.33 -29.35 8.27
C ALA A 58 5.66 -30.22 7.06
N SER A 59 6.93 -30.62 6.94
CA SER A 59 7.44 -31.28 5.72
C SER A 59 6.87 -32.68 5.47
N GLN A 60 6.44 -33.38 6.52
CA GLN A 60 5.85 -34.71 6.44
C GLN A 60 4.82 -34.91 7.55
N PRO A 61 3.80 -35.77 7.33
CA PRO A 61 2.87 -36.16 8.38
C PRO A 61 3.59 -36.99 9.47
N LYS A 62 3.21 -36.77 10.73
CA LYS A 62 3.72 -37.50 11.91
C LYS A 62 3.20 -38.93 11.99
N ALA A 63 1.96 -39.16 11.56
CA ALA A 63 1.34 -40.47 11.48
C ALA A 63 0.73 -40.64 10.09
N PHE A 64 1.10 -41.74 9.43
CA PHE A 64 0.47 -42.24 8.22
C PHE A 64 0.08 -43.69 8.51
N ASN A 65 -1.04 -43.89 9.19
CA ASN A 65 -1.58 -45.23 9.36
C ASN A 65 -2.25 -45.61 8.05
N ARG A 66 -1.70 -46.57 7.29
CA ARG A 66 -2.30 -47.05 6.02
C ARG A 66 -3.72 -47.59 6.20
N ASN A 67 -4.08 -47.98 7.43
CA ASN A 67 -5.39 -48.54 7.77
C ASN A 67 -6.39 -47.50 8.27
N GLU A 68 -5.95 -46.30 8.64
CA GLU A 68 -6.83 -45.22 9.05
C GLU A 68 -6.78 -44.15 7.96
N ASN A 69 -7.95 -43.73 7.47
CA ASN A 69 -8.10 -42.64 6.52
C ASN A 69 -7.73 -41.27 7.16
N TYR A 70 -6.61 -41.20 7.86
CA TYR A 70 -6.22 -40.12 8.76
C TYR A 70 -4.75 -39.73 8.54
N SER A 71 -4.47 -38.44 8.54
CA SER A 71 -3.12 -37.91 8.53
C SER A 71 -3.01 -36.75 9.50
N SER A 72 -1.85 -36.62 10.14
CA SER A 72 -1.62 -35.54 11.11
C SER A 72 -0.27 -34.88 10.92
N TRP A 73 -0.20 -33.56 11.08
CA TRP A 73 1.02 -32.77 11.01
C TRP A 73 1.29 -32.07 12.32
N LEU A 74 2.57 -31.92 12.64
CA LEU A 74 3.05 -31.27 13.85
C LEU A 74 3.81 -29.99 13.46
N PHE A 75 3.38 -28.85 14.00
CA PHE A 75 3.98 -27.54 13.75
C PHE A 75 4.60 -27.02 15.03
N THR A 76 5.91 -26.82 15.02
CA THR A 76 6.65 -26.27 16.17
C THR A 76 6.68 -24.75 16.07
N PHE A 77 6.30 -24.05 17.14
CA PHE A 77 6.37 -22.59 17.25
C PHE A 77 7.42 -22.24 18.32
N SER A 78 8.39 -21.41 17.94
CA SER A 78 9.34 -20.85 18.92
C SER A 78 8.65 -19.77 19.76
N ASP A 79 9.25 -19.39 20.88
CA ASP A 79 8.75 -18.29 21.71
C ASP A 79 8.80 -16.96 20.93
N ASP A 80 9.83 -16.76 20.10
CA ASP A 80 9.93 -15.63 19.16
C ASP A 80 8.80 -15.63 18.10
N ASP A 81 8.40 -16.80 17.57
CA ASP A 81 7.24 -16.87 16.67
C ASP A 81 5.97 -16.39 17.38
N LYS A 82 5.75 -16.85 18.62
CA LYS A 82 4.55 -16.51 19.41
C LYS A 82 4.53 -15.04 19.76
N GLU A 83 5.66 -14.50 20.22
CA GLU A 83 5.79 -13.08 20.55
C GLU A 83 5.53 -12.20 19.32
N ARG A 84 6.03 -12.57 18.14
CA ARG A 84 5.74 -11.86 16.89
C ARG A 84 4.26 -11.88 16.54
N ILE A 85 3.62 -13.04 16.55
CA ILE A 85 2.18 -13.17 16.27
C ILE A 85 1.37 -12.34 17.27
N TYR A 86 1.74 -12.37 18.55
CA TYR A 86 1.13 -11.55 19.60
C TYR A 86 1.28 -10.05 19.31
N ASN A 87 2.50 -9.60 18.97
CA ASN A 87 2.78 -8.20 18.67
C ASN A 87 1.99 -7.70 17.45
N TYR A 88 1.90 -8.51 16.40
CA TYR A 88 1.10 -8.20 15.21
C TYR A 88 -0.39 -8.03 15.52
N TYR A 89 -0.95 -8.86 16.40
CA TYR A 89 -2.36 -8.75 16.76
C TYR A 89 -2.63 -7.60 17.74
N ASN A 90 -1.82 -7.48 18.79
CA ASN A 90 -2.09 -6.57 19.91
C ASN A 90 -1.54 -5.15 19.69
N ASN A 91 -0.40 -4.99 19.04
CA ASN A 91 0.20 -3.66 18.84
C ASN A 91 -0.29 -3.01 17.54
N ASP A 92 -0.39 -3.78 16.45
CA ASP A 92 -0.83 -3.24 15.16
C ASP A 92 -2.36 -3.23 15.00
N HIS A 93 -3.08 -3.97 15.86
CA HIS A 93 -4.53 -4.15 15.83
C HIS A 93 -5.06 -4.63 14.46
N LEU A 94 -4.27 -5.47 13.77
CA LEU A 94 -4.65 -6.05 12.50
C LEU A 94 -5.15 -7.49 12.69
N PRO A 95 -6.14 -7.95 11.91
CA PRO A 95 -6.46 -9.36 11.84
C PRO A 95 -5.22 -10.18 11.47
N VAL A 96 -4.92 -11.20 12.27
CA VAL A 96 -3.80 -12.12 12.03
C VAL A 96 -4.34 -13.49 11.63
N PHE A 97 -3.82 -14.02 10.52
CA PHE A 97 -4.13 -15.35 10.02
C PHE A 97 -2.85 -16.19 9.94
N ILE A 98 -2.92 -17.45 10.38
CA ILE A 98 -1.76 -18.34 10.38
C ILE A 98 -1.98 -19.45 9.35
N TYR A 99 -1.13 -19.46 8.34
CA TYR A 99 -1.16 -20.43 7.25
C TYR A 99 -0.18 -21.56 7.55
N LEU A 100 -0.75 -22.76 7.68
CA LEU A 100 -0.02 -23.98 8.00
C LEU A 100 -0.03 -24.90 6.79
N LEU A 101 1.14 -25.09 6.17
CA LEU A 101 1.28 -26.02 5.05
C LEU A 101 1.51 -27.46 5.55
N CYS A 102 0.55 -28.33 5.27
CA CYS A 102 0.58 -29.76 5.50
C CYS A 102 1.19 -30.48 4.29
N SER A 103 2.53 -30.51 4.20
CA SER A 103 3.24 -31.13 3.08
C SER A 103 3.15 -32.65 3.11
N LYS A 104 2.97 -33.26 1.93
CA LYS A 104 3.09 -34.71 1.70
C LYS A 104 4.39 -35.02 0.94
N LYS A 105 4.84 -36.28 0.94
CA LYS A 105 6.17 -36.70 0.42
C LYS A 105 6.42 -36.28 -1.03
N GLU A 106 5.40 -36.30 -1.88
CA GLU A 106 5.50 -35.93 -3.31
C GLU A 106 5.02 -34.50 -3.58
N LEU A 107 4.73 -33.71 -2.53
CA LEU A 107 4.09 -32.39 -2.56
C LEU A 107 2.67 -32.37 -3.17
N LYS A 108 2.35 -33.30 -4.07
CA LYS A 108 1.03 -33.50 -4.66
C LYS A 108 0.00 -33.78 -3.56
N ASN A 109 -1.13 -33.09 -3.64
CA ASN A 109 -2.21 -33.14 -2.63
C ASN A 109 -1.79 -32.64 -1.23
N SER A 110 -0.76 -31.80 -1.12
CA SER A 110 -0.51 -31.04 0.11
C SER A 110 -1.65 -30.06 0.34
N GLU A 111 -1.94 -29.77 1.60
CA GLU A 111 -3.10 -28.97 2.00
C GLU A 111 -2.63 -27.78 2.85
N ILE A 112 -3.37 -26.67 2.82
CA ILE A 112 -3.07 -25.47 3.61
C ILE A 112 -4.22 -25.25 4.59
N VAL A 113 -3.88 -25.13 5.87
CA VAL A 113 -4.84 -24.78 6.93
C VAL A 113 -4.68 -23.31 7.27
N VAL A 114 -5.78 -22.58 7.36
CA VAL A 114 -5.80 -21.16 7.73
C VAL A 114 -6.43 -21.03 9.12
N LEU A 115 -5.65 -20.64 10.12
CA LEU A 115 -6.12 -20.38 11.48
C LEU A 115 -6.40 -18.89 11.67
N LYS A 116 -7.47 -18.57 12.39
CA LYS A 116 -7.66 -17.24 12.99
C LYS A 116 -6.78 -17.11 14.23
N TYR A 117 -6.37 -15.89 14.58
CA TYR A 117 -5.61 -15.66 15.82
C TYR A 117 -6.29 -16.24 17.07
N ASP A 118 -7.62 -16.09 17.19
CA ASP A 118 -8.38 -16.63 18.33
C ASP A 118 -8.37 -18.17 18.40
N GLU A 119 -8.26 -18.85 17.26
CA GLU A 119 -8.11 -20.31 17.22
C GLU A 119 -6.69 -20.71 17.64
N PHE A 120 -5.69 -19.90 17.28
CA PHE A 120 -4.30 -20.11 17.67
C PHE A 120 -4.06 -19.88 19.17
N LEU A 121 -4.67 -18.85 19.78
CA LEU A 121 -4.57 -18.59 21.22
C LEU A 121 -4.95 -19.82 22.06
N LYS A 122 -5.92 -20.62 21.61
CA LYS A 122 -6.38 -21.83 22.33
C LYS A 122 -5.33 -22.94 22.37
N VAL A 123 -4.28 -22.85 21.55
CA VAL A 123 -3.23 -23.86 21.42
C VAL A 123 -1.82 -23.27 21.56
N GLU A 124 -1.68 -21.97 21.84
CA GLU A 124 -0.40 -21.28 21.84
C GLU A 124 0.53 -21.74 22.97
N ASP A 125 -0.02 -22.18 24.10
CA ASP A 125 0.75 -22.73 25.22
C ASP A 125 1.50 -24.02 24.84
N ASN A 126 1.06 -24.72 23.80
CA ASN A 126 1.75 -25.90 23.32
C ASN A 126 3.06 -25.52 22.61
N LYS A 127 4.12 -26.29 22.88
CA LYS A 127 5.36 -26.21 22.08
C LYS A 127 5.14 -26.60 20.61
N SER A 128 4.14 -27.44 20.36
CA SER A 128 3.82 -27.95 19.04
C SER A 128 2.32 -28.07 18.82
N ILE A 129 1.81 -27.48 17.75
CA ILE A 129 0.41 -27.54 17.34
C ILE A 129 0.21 -28.76 16.43
N THR A 130 -0.81 -29.56 16.71
CA THR A 130 -1.14 -30.74 15.89
C THR A 130 -2.39 -30.47 15.06
N ILE A 131 -2.29 -30.69 13.75
CA ILE A 131 -3.40 -30.61 12.80
C ILE A 131 -3.67 -32.01 12.25
N GLY A 132 -4.90 -32.49 12.42
CA GLY A 132 -5.40 -33.75 11.87
C GLY A 132 -6.31 -33.54 10.67
N VAL A 133 -6.31 -34.51 9.76
CA VAL A 133 -7.18 -34.54 8.58
C VAL A 133 -7.70 -35.95 8.38
N GLU A 134 -9.01 -36.10 8.15
CA GLU A 134 -9.62 -37.36 7.72
C GLU A 134 -9.98 -37.33 6.25
N LYS A 135 -9.75 -38.42 5.51
CA LYS A 135 -10.17 -38.51 4.11
C LYS A 135 -11.68 -38.30 4.01
N ASN A 136 -12.12 -37.52 3.02
CA ASN A 136 -13.52 -37.21 2.72
C ASN A 136 -14.27 -36.37 3.77
N LYS A 137 -13.59 -35.82 4.78
CA LYS A 137 -14.18 -34.80 5.67
C LYS A 137 -13.87 -33.41 5.14
N ASN A 138 -14.73 -32.43 5.44
CA ASN A 138 -14.56 -31.04 5.01
C ASN A 138 -13.89 -30.17 6.08
N SER A 139 -13.40 -30.77 7.17
CA SER A 139 -12.74 -30.08 8.28
C SER A 139 -11.36 -30.66 8.60
N PHE A 140 -10.48 -29.78 9.06
CA PHE A 140 -9.27 -30.12 9.80
C PHE A 140 -9.59 -30.15 11.30
N TYR A 141 -8.86 -30.99 12.03
CA TYR A 141 -8.93 -31.08 13.49
C TYR A 141 -7.72 -30.36 14.09
N LEU A 142 -7.95 -29.28 14.83
CA LEU A 142 -6.95 -28.62 15.65
C LEU A 142 -7.05 -29.16 17.08
N PHE A 143 -6.04 -29.92 17.49
CA PHE A 143 -6.04 -30.57 18.81
C PHE A 143 -5.64 -29.59 19.90
N LEU A 144 -6.42 -29.62 20.99
CA LEU A 144 -6.19 -28.80 22.17
C LEU A 144 -5.08 -29.40 23.06
N PRO A 145 -4.46 -28.59 23.95
CA PRO A 145 -3.49 -29.09 24.92
C PRO A 145 -4.04 -30.19 25.84
N ILE A 146 -5.30 -30.02 26.25
CA ILE A 146 -5.94 -30.82 27.31
C ILE A 146 -6.41 -32.18 26.78
N SER A 147 -6.76 -32.27 25.50
CA SER A 147 -7.29 -33.49 24.89
C SER A 147 -6.77 -33.68 23.48
N ARG A 148 -6.33 -34.91 23.22
CA ARG A 148 -5.98 -35.40 21.87
C ARG A 148 -7.14 -36.17 21.22
N SER A 149 -8.34 -36.12 21.81
CA SER A 149 -9.54 -36.70 21.20
C SER A 149 -9.99 -35.88 20.00
N LYS A 150 -10.58 -36.56 19.01
CA LYS A 150 -11.20 -35.89 17.85
C LYS A 150 -12.47 -35.14 18.23
N ASP A 151 -13.19 -35.63 19.24
CA ASP A 151 -14.46 -35.06 19.70
C ASP A 151 -14.26 -33.69 20.38
N ASP A 152 -13.08 -33.50 21.01
CA ASP A 152 -12.71 -32.26 21.69
C ASP A 152 -11.92 -31.30 20.78
N ALA A 153 -11.58 -31.71 19.55
CA ALA A 153 -10.77 -30.93 18.64
C ALA A 153 -11.56 -29.80 17.98
N ILE A 154 -10.92 -28.65 17.81
CA ILE A 154 -11.53 -27.52 17.09
C ILE A 154 -11.58 -27.87 15.60
N GLN A 155 -12.77 -27.79 15.01
CA GLN A 155 -12.95 -28.06 13.58
C GLN A 155 -12.74 -26.79 12.75
N ILE A 156 -11.79 -26.85 11.81
CA ILE A 156 -11.49 -25.76 10.87
C ILE A 156 -11.90 -26.18 9.46
N GLN A 157 -12.63 -25.32 8.75
CA GLN A 157 -13.07 -25.61 7.38
C GLN A 157 -11.87 -25.78 6.43
N ARG A 158 -11.90 -26.82 5.59
CA ARG A 158 -10.82 -27.10 4.63
C ARG A 158 -10.73 -26.12 3.47
N ASN A 159 -11.88 -25.67 2.99
CA ASN A 159 -11.97 -24.68 1.92
C ASN A 159 -11.72 -23.24 2.41
N ARG A 160 -11.29 -23.03 3.66
CA ARG A 160 -11.02 -21.68 4.18
C ARG A 160 -9.92 -20.96 3.40
N ILE A 161 -8.99 -21.70 2.79
CA ILE A 161 -7.97 -21.14 1.88
C ILE A 161 -8.57 -20.52 0.60
N GLU A 162 -9.75 -20.97 0.19
CA GLU A 162 -10.46 -20.46 -0.99
C GLU A 162 -11.23 -19.17 -0.69
N LYS A 163 -11.39 -18.82 0.59
CA LYS A 163 -12.05 -17.57 0.99
C LYS A 163 -11.16 -16.38 0.69
N THR A 164 -11.79 -15.27 0.32
CA THR A 164 -11.08 -14.02 0.14
C THR A 164 -10.64 -13.45 1.49
N PHE A 165 -9.58 -12.65 1.52
CA PHE A 165 -9.19 -11.96 2.75
C PHE A 165 -10.31 -11.06 3.29
N ASP A 166 -11.09 -10.43 2.41
CA ASP A 166 -12.24 -9.62 2.79
C ASP A 166 -13.28 -10.45 3.56
N GLU A 167 -13.58 -11.67 3.11
CA GLU A 167 -14.46 -12.60 3.82
C GLU A 167 -13.88 -13.00 5.18
N LEU A 168 -12.61 -13.40 5.21
CA LEU A 168 -11.93 -13.82 6.44
C LEU A 168 -11.87 -12.71 7.48
N ILE A 169 -11.55 -11.48 7.06
CA ILE A 169 -11.49 -10.31 7.92
C ILE A 169 -12.89 -9.97 8.44
N ASN A 170 -13.89 -9.97 7.57
CA ASN A 170 -15.28 -9.69 7.97
C ASN A 170 -15.81 -10.71 8.98
N GLU A 171 -15.43 -11.99 8.88
CA GLU A 171 -15.76 -12.99 9.91
C GLU A 171 -15.16 -12.62 11.28
N VAL A 172 -13.87 -12.31 11.32
CA VAL A 172 -13.17 -11.96 12.58
C VAL A 172 -13.73 -10.66 13.18
N ILE A 173 -14.03 -9.67 12.34
CA ILE A 173 -14.64 -8.40 12.79
C ILE A 173 -16.06 -8.64 13.34
N LYS A 174 -16.87 -9.50 12.70
CA LYS A 174 -18.21 -9.85 13.18
C LYS A 174 -18.17 -10.59 14.52
N GLU A 175 -17.19 -11.46 14.71
CA GLU A 175 -17.00 -12.20 15.97
C GLU A 175 -16.62 -11.26 17.12
N LYS A 176 -15.80 -10.23 16.88
CA LYS A 176 -15.36 -9.27 17.92
C LYS A 176 -15.39 -7.81 17.47
N PRO A 177 -16.59 -7.22 17.27
CA PRO A 177 -16.72 -5.88 16.70
C PRO A 177 -16.12 -4.78 17.57
N ARG A 178 -16.02 -4.95 18.90
CA ARG A 178 -15.47 -3.92 19.81
C ARG A 178 -13.95 -3.72 19.66
N LEU A 179 -13.19 -4.79 19.41
CA LEU A 179 -11.73 -4.72 19.22
C LEU A 179 -11.38 -3.96 17.93
N TYR A 180 -12.11 -4.23 16.85
CA TYR A 180 -11.86 -3.61 15.54
C TYR A 180 -12.60 -2.27 15.32
N ARG A 181 -13.64 -1.96 16.12
CA ARG A 181 -14.35 -0.65 16.06
C ARG A 181 -13.53 0.52 16.61
N GLN A 182 -12.61 0.30 17.55
CA GLN A 182 -11.79 1.39 18.12
C GLN A 182 -10.91 2.09 17.06
N LYS A 183 -10.67 1.47 15.91
CA LYS A 183 -10.01 2.10 14.74
C LYS A 183 -10.92 2.33 13.54
N GLN A 184 -12.18 1.86 13.50
CA GLN A 184 -13.17 2.42 12.57
C GLN A 184 -13.56 3.86 12.96
N MET A 185 -13.39 4.24 14.24
CA MET A 185 -13.52 5.64 14.70
C MET A 185 -12.20 6.44 14.71
N LYS A 186 -11.07 5.82 14.33
CA LYS A 186 -9.76 6.49 14.15
C LYS A 186 -9.12 6.20 12.78
N ARG A 187 -9.91 5.68 11.85
CA ARG A 187 -9.72 5.88 10.43
C ARG A 187 -10.88 6.78 10.08
N ASP A 188 -10.65 8.09 10.15
CA ASP A 188 -11.45 9.02 9.40
C ASP A 188 -11.74 8.35 8.06
N LYS A 189 -13.00 8.33 7.62
CA LYS A 189 -13.26 8.28 6.17
C LYS A 189 -12.19 9.18 5.59
N MET A 190 -11.25 8.66 4.78
CA MET A 190 -10.28 9.53 4.12
C MET A 190 -11.12 10.48 3.26
N THR A 191 -11.54 11.58 3.85
CA THR A 191 -12.07 12.71 3.15
C THR A 191 -10.87 13.29 2.43
N PHE A 192 -11.14 13.87 1.28
CA PHE A 192 -10.20 14.64 0.51
C PHE A 192 -9.26 15.53 1.36
N GLU A 193 -9.72 16.00 2.53
CA GLU A 193 -8.95 16.74 3.54
C GLU A 193 -7.75 15.99 4.12
N SER A 194 -7.83 14.66 4.35
CA SER A 194 -6.72 13.87 4.90
C SER A 194 -5.59 13.61 3.87
N LEU A 195 -5.91 13.67 2.57
CA LEU A 195 -4.93 13.61 1.46
C LEU A 195 -4.24 14.95 1.20
N ILE A 196 -4.87 16.04 1.62
CA ILE A 196 -4.30 17.39 1.62
C ILE A 196 -3.39 17.60 2.82
N PHE A 197 -3.85 17.22 4.03
CA PHE A 197 -3.24 17.67 5.27
C PHE A 197 -1.85 17.08 5.57
N ASN A 198 -1.54 15.89 5.05
CA ASN A 198 -0.27 15.22 5.38
C ASN A 198 0.82 15.40 4.31
N GLU A 199 0.52 16.03 3.16
CA GLU A 199 1.44 16.04 2.01
C GLU A 199 1.55 17.38 1.26
N LEU A 200 0.79 18.42 1.64
CA LEU A 200 0.89 19.76 1.05
C LEU A 200 1.40 20.75 2.09
N LEU A 201 2.39 21.56 1.70
CA LEU A 201 2.77 22.74 2.47
C LEU A 201 1.60 23.73 2.40
N ILE A 202 0.93 23.90 3.53
CA ILE A 202 -0.13 24.89 3.72
C ILE A 202 0.55 26.16 4.22
N TYR A 203 0.39 27.23 3.47
CA TYR A 203 0.91 28.54 3.83
C TYR A 203 -0.22 29.45 4.31
N SER A 204 0.09 30.30 5.28
CA SER A 204 -0.79 31.42 5.64
C SER A 204 -0.94 32.38 4.46
N GLN A 205 -2.06 33.12 4.44
CA GLN A 205 -2.26 34.17 3.46
C GLN A 205 -1.10 35.17 3.50
N SER A 206 -0.52 35.42 2.33
CA SER A 206 0.57 36.38 2.14
C SER A 206 0.42 37.04 0.78
N SER A 207 0.92 38.28 0.68
CA SER A 207 1.06 39.01 -0.59
C SER A 207 2.35 38.63 -1.32
N ASN A 208 3.29 38.01 -0.59
CA ASN A 208 4.58 37.54 -1.08
C ASN A 208 4.66 36.02 -1.01
N CYS A 209 5.47 35.44 -1.90
CA CYS A 209 5.68 34.01 -2.00
C CYS A 209 6.40 33.49 -0.74
N PRO A 210 5.84 32.51 -0.02
CA PRO A 210 6.47 31.97 1.18
C PRO A 210 7.73 31.14 0.90
N ILE A 211 8.08 30.90 -0.37
CA ILE A 211 9.25 30.13 -0.78
C ILE A 211 10.44 31.05 -1.13
N CYS A 212 10.18 32.19 -1.77
CA CYS A 212 11.23 33.07 -2.30
C CYS A 212 10.96 34.57 -2.10
N ASP A 213 9.94 34.93 -1.33
CA ASP A 213 9.53 36.29 -0.95
C ASP A 213 9.21 37.28 -2.10
N HIS A 214 9.12 36.79 -3.34
CA HIS A 214 8.68 37.58 -4.48
C HIS A 214 7.16 37.81 -4.45
N LYS A 215 6.70 38.91 -5.06
CA LYS A 215 5.29 39.27 -5.11
C LYS A 215 4.44 38.18 -5.80
N LEU A 216 3.27 37.91 -5.23
CA LEU A 216 2.28 37.02 -5.84
C LEU A 216 1.36 37.81 -6.77
N GLU A 217 1.15 37.26 -7.96
CA GLU A 217 0.26 37.81 -8.98
C GLU A 217 -0.94 36.90 -9.19
N THR A 218 -2.11 37.48 -9.45
CA THR A 218 -3.32 36.70 -9.71
C THR A 218 -3.26 36.10 -11.12
N CYS A 219 -3.45 34.78 -11.24
CA CYS A 219 -3.56 34.08 -12.52
C CYS A 219 -4.84 33.24 -12.58
N THR A 220 -5.24 32.79 -13.78
CA THR A 220 -6.44 31.95 -13.96
C THR A 220 -6.07 30.61 -14.57
N ILE A 221 -6.49 29.53 -13.92
CA ILE A 221 -6.41 28.14 -14.39
C ILE A 221 -7.76 27.77 -15.01
N SER A 222 -7.81 27.28 -16.25
CA SER A 222 -9.08 26.97 -16.92
C SER A 222 -9.08 25.66 -17.71
N ASN A 223 -10.14 24.85 -17.59
CA ASN A 223 -10.28 23.53 -18.25
C ASN A 223 -11.33 23.51 -19.38
N GLU A 224 -11.53 24.65 -20.06
CA GLU A 224 -12.59 24.92 -21.04
C GLU A 224 -14.02 25.02 -20.48
N LYS A 225 -14.33 24.39 -19.33
CA LYS A 225 -15.64 24.45 -18.67
C LYS A 225 -15.66 25.37 -17.44
N ASP A 226 -14.56 25.40 -16.70
CA ASP A 226 -14.42 26.14 -15.45
C ASP A 226 -13.18 27.05 -15.47
N LYS A 227 -13.25 28.16 -14.74
CA LYS A 227 -12.13 29.08 -14.48
C LYS A 227 -11.88 29.16 -12.97
N ILE A 228 -10.63 29.01 -12.57
CA ILE A 228 -10.19 29.04 -11.18
C ILE A 228 -9.14 30.14 -11.04
N ILE A 229 -9.37 31.07 -10.13
CA ILE A 229 -8.42 32.13 -9.79
C ILE A 229 -7.36 31.55 -8.85
N ALA A 230 -6.09 31.82 -9.13
CA ALA A 230 -4.93 31.33 -8.39
C ALA A 230 -3.93 32.47 -8.17
N ARG A 231 -2.95 32.28 -7.27
CA ARG A 231 -1.83 33.21 -7.09
C ARG A 231 -0.53 32.58 -7.57
N LYS A 232 0.16 33.19 -8.52
CA LYS A 232 1.44 32.72 -9.07
C LYS A 232 2.56 33.63 -8.60
N CYS A 233 3.65 33.04 -8.14
CA CYS A 233 4.87 33.77 -7.82
C CYS A 233 5.62 34.17 -9.09
N SER A 234 6.00 35.44 -9.21
CA SER A 234 6.81 35.93 -10.35
C SER A 234 8.26 35.46 -10.32
N GLY A 235 8.80 35.10 -9.15
CA GLY A 235 10.18 34.62 -8.99
C GLY A 235 10.34 33.12 -9.22
N CYS A 236 9.63 32.29 -8.45
CA CYS A 236 9.76 30.81 -8.51
C CYS A 236 8.66 30.13 -9.34
N MET A 237 7.73 30.89 -9.95
CA MET A 237 6.62 30.38 -10.76
C MET A 237 5.64 29.48 -10.02
N HIS A 238 5.78 29.37 -8.69
CA HIS A 238 4.93 28.55 -7.84
C HIS A 238 3.50 29.08 -7.79
N ILE A 239 2.53 28.17 -7.86
CA ILE A 239 1.10 28.49 -7.90
C ILE A 239 0.47 28.09 -6.57
N PHE A 240 -0.28 29.02 -6.00
CA PHE A 240 -0.98 28.89 -4.75
C PHE A 240 -2.50 28.91 -5.01
N LEU A 241 -3.18 27.90 -4.46
CA LEU A 241 -4.63 27.75 -4.51
C LEU A 241 -5.18 27.68 -3.09
N ASN A 242 -6.41 28.13 -2.89
CA ASN A 242 -7.10 27.79 -1.65
C ASN A 242 -7.54 26.31 -1.66
N LYS A 243 -7.90 25.78 -0.48
CA LYS A 243 -8.26 24.36 -0.32
C LYS A 243 -9.38 23.89 -1.26
N LYS A 244 -10.40 24.73 -1.48
CA LYS A 244 -11.55 24.39 -2.36
C LYS A 244 -11.14 24.39 -3.83
N GLN A 245 -10.33 25.36 -4.25
CA GLN A 245 -9.83 25.48 -5.62
C GLN A 245 -8.87 24.33 -5.95
N TYR A 246 -7.98 23.97 -5.03
CA TYR A 246 -7.10 22.81 -5.17
C TYR A 246 -7.89 21.52 -5.41
N LYS A 247 -9.03 21.34 -4.72
CA LYS A 247 -9.94 20.21 -4.94
C LYS A 247 -10.43 20.10 -6.38
N LYS A 248 -10.94 21.20 -6.92
CA LYS A 248 -11.42 21.25 -8.29
C LYS A 248 -10.30 20.92 -9.29
N VAL A 249 -9.12 21.50 -9.10
CA VAL A 249 -7.95 21.21 -9.96
C VAL A 249 -7.52 19.73 -9.87
N TYR A 250 -7.50 19.15 -8.66
CA TYR A 250 -7.16 17.75 -8.46
C TYR A 250 -8.16 16.78 -9.12
N GLU A 251 -9.44 17.10 -9.06
CA GLU A 251 -10.50 16.36 -9.76
C GLU A 251 -10.33 16.48 -11.29
N TYR A 252 -9.95 17.66 -11.80
CA TYR A 252 -9.68 17.85 -13.23
C TYR A 252 -8.51 17.02 -13.77
N THR A 253 -7.48 16.77 -12.95
CA THR A 253 -6.31 15.97 -13.37
C THR A 253 -6.50 14.47 -13.21
N GLY A 254 -7.71 13.99 -12.88
CA GLY A 254 -7.99 12.57 -12.68
C GLY A 254 -7.22 11.98 -11.49
N GLY A 255 -6.95 12.79 -10.47
CA GLY A 255 -6.24 12.36 -9.26
C GLY A 255 -4.71 12.23 -9.41
N ARG A 256 -4.12 12.72 -10.52
CA ARG A 256 -2.67 12.76 -10.71
C ARG A 256 -2.05 13.91 -9.89
N LYS A 257 -1.23 13.59 -8.88
CA LYS A 257 -0.40 14.55 -8.13
C LYS A 257 0.90 14.89 -8.89
N LEU A 258 0.80 15.47 -10.07
CA LEU A 258 1.96 15.72 -10.94
C LEU A 258 2.35 17.21 -11.09
N ILE A 259 1.60 18.14 -10.50
CA ILE A 259 1.94 19.56 -10.58
C ILE A 259 2.96 19.87 -9.47
N ALA A 260 4.25 19.85 -9.83
CA ALA A 260 5.38 20.05 -8.93
C ALA A 260 5.44 21.46 -8.29
N ASP A 261 4.59 22.39 -8.72
CA ASP A 261 4.63 23.80 -8.30
C ASP A 261 3.27 24.28 -7.77
N LEU A 262 2.47 23.36 -7.19
CA LEU A 262 1.14 23.68 -6.65
C LEU A 262 1.10 23.52 -5.13
N SER A 263 0.91 24.62 -4.41
CA SER A 263 0.75 24.65 -2.96
C SER A 263 -0.59 25.21 -2.54
N ILE A 264 -0.96 24.94 -1.29
CA ILE A 264 -2.18 25.50 -0.70
C ILE A 264 -1.81 26.76 0.07
N MET A 265 -2.55 27.84 -0.19
CA MET A 265 -2.52 29.05 0.62
C MET A 265 -3.95 29.36 1.05
N ASP A 266 -4.18 29.46 2.36
CA ASP A 266 -5.50 29.73 2.93
C ASP A 266 -5.86 31.22 2.74
N PHE A 267 -6.12 31.64 1.50
CA PHE A 267 -6.78 32.91 1.21
C PHE A 267 -8.30 32.69 1.10
N GLU A 268 -9.08 33.62 1.66
CA GLU A 268 -10.54 33.56 1.58
C GLU A 268 -11.00 33.55 0.12
N ASP A 269 -12.11 32.85 -0.15
CA ASP A 269 -12.81 32.94 -1.42
C ASP A 269 -13.31 34.39 -1.54
N GLU A 270 -12.50 35.29 -2.06
CA GLU A 270 -13.02 36.49 -2.70
C GLU A 270 -13.88 35.96 -3.87
N GLN A 271 -15.17 35.80 -3.60
CA GLN A 271 -16.19 35.81 -4.63
C GLN A 271 -16.13 37.19 -5.28
N LEU A 272 -15.13 37.38 -6.13
CA LEU A 272 -15.28 38.30 -7.25
C LEU A 272 -16.35 37.65 -8.10
N GLU A 273 -17.60 37.98 -7.78
CA GLU A 273 -18.70 37.91 -8.72
C GLU A 273 -18.15 38.51 -10.02
N LEU A 274 -17.90 37.65 -11.00
CA LEU A 274 -17.78 38.09 -12.37
C LEU A 274 -19.20 38.54 -12.73
N GLU A 275 -19.53 39.78 -12.38
CA GLU A 275 -20.62 40.47 -13.05
C GLU A 275 -20.29 40.38 -14.53
N ASP A 276 -21.18 39.73 -15.29
CA ASP A 276 -21.05 39.40 -16.71
C ASP A 276 -20.91 40.64 -17.64
N ASN A 277 -20.60 41.83 -17.12
CA ASN A 277 -20.64 43.09 -17.85
C ASN A 277 -19.47 44.06 -17.59
N VAL A 278 -18.27 43.56 -17.27
CA VAL A 278 -17.05 44.40 -17.42
C VAL A 278 -16.02 43.68 -18.25
N ASN A 279 -15.86 44.15 -19.48
CA ASN A 279 -14.82 43.78 -20.42
C ASN A 279 -13.50 44.38 -19.89
N PRO A 280 -12.59 43.63 -19.23
CA PRO A 280 -11.41 44.23 -18.67
C PRO A 280 -10.33 44.22 -19.76
N LYS A 281 -10.12 45.40 -20.35
CA LYS A 281 -8.93 45.74 -21.14
C LYS A 281 -7.70 45.64 -20.23
N GLY A 282 -7.17 44.43 -20.10
CA GLY A 282 -5.89 44.11 -19.49
C GLY A 282 -5.48 42.74 -19.99
N GLU A 283 -4.27 42.60 -20.53
CA GLU A 283 -3.78 41.33 -21.04
C GLU A 283 -3.57 40.34 -19.89
N PHE A 284 -4.61 39.58 -19.55
CA PHE A 284 -4.50 38.46 -18.61
C PHE A 284 -3.87 37.25 -19.33
N GLU A 285 -2.80 36.69 -18.74
CA GLU A 285 -2.23 35.41 -19.19
C GLU A 285 -3.28 34.29 -19.05
N LYS A 286 -3.90 33.90 -20.18
CA LYS A 286 -4.82 32.76 -20.24
C LYS A 286 -4.02 31.45 -20.25
N ILE A 287 -4.04 30.72 -19.14
CA ILE A 287 -3.56 29.33 -19.11
C ILE A 287 -4.68 28.43 -19.65
N LYS A 288 -4.62 28.10 -20.95
CA LYS A 288 -5.48 27.09 -21.58
C LYS A 288 -4.96 25.69 -21.21
N LEU A 289 -5.74 24.88 -20.48
CA LEU A 289 -5.41 23.47 -20.17
C LEU A 289 -5.47 22.51 -21.39
N LYS A 290 -5.40 23.00 -22.63
CA LYS A 290 -5.20 22.16 -23.82
C LYS A 290 -3.74 21.87 -24.15
N ASP A 291 -2.81 22.43 -23.38
CA ASP A 291 -1.40 22.09 -23.40
C ASP A 291 -0.88 21.91 -21.95
N THR A 292 -1.38 20.91 -21.21
CA THR A 292 -0.53 20.32 -20.15
C THR A 292 0.58 19.54 -20.84
N LYS A 293 1.50 20.29 -21.46
CA LYS A 293 2.77 19.77 -21.92
C LYS A 293 3.56 19.39 -20.67
N THR A 294 3.48 18.09 -20.42
CA THR A 294 4.48 17.25 -19.79
C THR A 294 4.64 17.29 -18.28
N ASP A 295 4.11 16.25 -17.63
CA ASP A 295 4.55 15.76 -16.33
C ASP A 295 6.09 15.74 -16.32
N THR A 296 6.73 16.55 -15.47
CA THR A 296 8.19 16.67 -15.49
C THR A 296 8.80 15.79 -14.40
N ILE A 297 9.61 14.81 -14.81
CA ILE A 297 10.44 14.01 -13.91
C ILE A 297 11.87 14.49 -14.04
N TYR A 298 12.51 14.72 -12.90
CA TYR A 298 13.91 15.08 -12.86
C TYR A 298 14.77 13.82 -12.78
N PHE A 299 15.96 13.84 -13.39
CA PHE A 299 16.90 12.73 -13.25
C PHE A 299 18.26 13.17 -12.75
N MET A 300 18.94 12.26 -12.04
CA MET A 300 20.29 12.44 -11.51
C MET A 300 21.25 11.42 -12.13
N ASN A 301 22.48 11.86 -12.42
CA ASN A 301 23.52 11.00 -13.00
C ASN A 301 24.14 10.03 -11.99
N LYS A 302 24.21 10.41 -10.71
CA LYS A 302 24.72 9.56 -9.62
C LYS A 302 23.55 9.09 -8.76
N GLU A 303 23.43 7.79 -8.56
CA GLU A 303 22.42 7.22 -7.67
C GLU A 303 22.70 7.67 -6.23
N SER A 304 21.75 8.38 -5.64
CA SER A 304 21.83 8.90 -4.28
C SER A 304 20.45 8.85 -3.65
N THR A 305 20.40 8.51 -2.36
CA THR A 305 19.18 8.63 -1.54
C THR A 305 19.01 10.04 -0.98
N LYS A 306 19.94 10.95 -1.28
CA LYS A 306 19.90 12.36 -0.92
C LYS A 306 19.68 13.23 -2.16
N CYS A 307 18.87 14.27 -1.99
CA CYS A 307 18.58 15.25 -3.04
C CYS A 307 19.89 15.96 -3.46
N PRO A 308 20.17 16.09 -4.77
CA PRO A 308 21.42 16.67 -5.25
C PRO A 308 21.45 18.20 -5.11
N ILE A 309 20.29 18.85 -4.92
CA ILE A 309 20.16 20.29 -4.69
C ILE A 309 20.30 20.59 -3.19
N HIS A 310 19.64 19.81 -2.34
CA HIS A 310 19.47 20.17 -0.92
C HIS A 310 20.18 19.23 0.07
N ASN A 311 20.83 18.17 -0.40
CA ASN A 311 21.47 17.13 0.40
C ASN A 311 20.57 16.47 1.47
N SER A 312 19.25 16.65 1.36
CA SER A 312 18.24 16.06 2.24
C SER A 312 17.91 14.65 1.82
N LYS A 313 17.61 13.75 2.77
CA LYS A 313 17.08 12.42 2.46
C LYS A 313 15.80 12.53 1.63
N MET A 314 15.71 11.79 0.53
CA MET A 314 14.53 11.75 -0.33
C MET A 314 13.58 10.65 0.15
N ASP A 315 12.29 10.89 0.00
CA ASP A 315 11.26 9.89 0.23
C ASP A 315 11.08 9.04 -1.02
N VAL A 316 10.63 7.79 -0.85
CA VAL A 316 10.24 6.92 -1.96
C VAL A 316 8.73 7.01 -2.12
N LYS A 317 8.25 7.40 -3.30
CA LYS A 317 6.82 7.52 -3.63
C LYS A 317 6.44 6.56 -4.74
N LEU A 318 5.32 5.87 -4.57
CA LEU A 318 4.71 5.09 -5.64
C LEU A 318 3.96 6.03 -6.59
N MET A 319 4.39 6.08 -7.85
CA MET A 319 3.73 6.81 -8.92
C MET A 319 2.98 5.90 -9.87
N ASN A 320 1.86 6.42 -10.37
CA ASN A 320 1.04 5.72 -11.33
C ASN A 320 1.14 6.39 -12.71
N PHE A 321 1.77 5.69 -13.65
CA PHE A 321 2.01 6.13 -15.02
C PHE A 321 0.93 5.63 -15.99
N GLY A 322 -0.33 5.58 -15.54
CA GLY A 322 -1.50 5.19 -16.33
C GLY A 322 -2.33 4.07 -15.69
N LYS A 323 -3.01 3.25 -16.50
CA LYS A 323 -3.81 2.12 -15.98
C LYS A 323 -2.98 0.86 -15.67
N LYS A 324 -1.78 0.74 -16.25
CA LYS A 324 -1.00 -0.52 -16.25
C LYS A 324 0.39 -0.43 -15.61
N ILE A 325 0.92 0.76 -15.35
CA ILE A 325 2.31 0.92 -14.88
C ILE A 325 2.30 1.74 -13.60
N LYS A 326 2.74 1.11 -12.50
CA LYS A 326 3.05 1.78 -11.23
C LYS A 326 4.52 1.54 -10.92
N ASP A 327 5.23 2.58 -10.53
CA ASP A 327 6.67 2.51 -10.26
C ASP A 327 7.04 3.42 -9.08
N THR A 328 8.16 3.15 -8.40
CA THR A 328 8.60 3.91 -7.23
C THR A 328 9.65 4.94 -7.60
N ILE A 329 9.38 6.22 -7.36
CA ILE A 329 10.31 7.31 -7.67
C ILE A 329 10.73 8.05 -6.39
N TYR A 330 11.88 8.71 -6.42
CA TYR A 330 12.29 9.55 -5.30
C TYR A 330 11.55 10.88 -5.31
N PHE A 331 11.30 11.43 -4.12
CA PHE A 331 10.67 12.71 -3.93
C PHE A 331 11.42 13.50 -2.87
N CYS A 332 11.85 14.71 -3.21
CA CYS A 332 12.47 15.61 -2.26
C CYS A 332 11.44 16.62 -1.74
N ARG A 333 11.25 16.66 -0.42
CA ARG A 333 10.32 17.60 0.23
C ARG A 333 10.72 19.06 0.10
N GLN A 334 12.01 19.34 -0.06
CA GLN A 334 12.53 20.71 -0.08
C GLN A 334 12.44 21.36 -1.47
N CYS A 335 12.73 20.63 -2.56
CA CYS A 335 12.48 21.16 -3.92
C CYS A 335 11.11 20.78 -4.48
N ASN A 336 10.35 19.93 -3.79
CA ASN A 336 9.09 19.35 -4.28
C ASN A 336 9.23 18.60 -5.63
N LYS A 337 10.44 18.13 -5.96
CA LYS A 337 10.73 17.47 -7.24
C LYS A 337 10.63 15.95 -7.13
N HIS A 338 10.08 15.37 -8.20
CA HIS A 338 10.10 13.94 -8.49
C HIS A 338 11.41 13.58 -9.21
N ILE A 339 12.19 12.68 -8.63
CA ILE A 339 13.58 12.42 -9.02
C ILE A 339 13.75 10.92 -9.29
N VAL A 340 14.40 10.59 -10.39
CA VAL A 340 14.81 9.22 -10.74
C VAL A 340 16.30 9.18 -11.04
N SER A 341 16.93 8.01 -10.94
CA SER A 341 18.29 7.85 -11.47
C SER A 341 18.26 7.83 -13.01
N LYS A 342 19.40 8.11 -13.65
CA LYS A 342 19.53 7.98 -15.10
C LYS A 342 19.22 6.56 -15.60
N SER A 343 19.65 5.54 -14.86
CA SER A 343 19.32 4.13 -15.12
C SER A 343 17.81 3.87 -15.10
N HIS A 344 17.10 4.48 -14.15
CA HIS A 344 15.65 4.37 -14.00
C HIS A 344 14.89 5.20 -15.05
N MET A 345 15.38 6.37 -15.41
CA MET A 345 14.87 7.15 -16.54
C MET A 345 14.93 6.34 -17.83
N ASP A 346 16.07 5.70 -18.13
CA ASP A 346 16.23 4.88 -19.33
C ASP A 346 15.24 3.69 -19.35
N TYR A 347 14.95 3.11 -18.18
CA TYR A 347 13.91 2.09 -18.03
C TYR A 347 12.52 2.66 -18.35
N LEU A 348 12.14 3.80 -17.76
CA LEU A 348 10.84 4.44 -18.00
C LEU A 348 10.67 4.86 -19.47
N LEU A 349 11.74 5.34 -20.11
CA LEU A 349 11.75 5.67 -21.54
C LEU A 349 11.56 4.42 -22.42
N ARG A 350 12.11 3.26 -22.04
CA ARG A 350 11.85 1.99 -22.75
C ARG A 350 10.39 1.57 -22.61
N GLN A 351 9.82 1.71 -21.41
CA GLN A 351 8.41 1.41 -21.16
C GLN A 351 7.46 2.38 -21.88
N SER A 352 7.92 3.62 -22.14
CA SER A 352 7.12 4.62 -22.88
C SER A 352 6.73 4.17 -24.28
N LYS A 353 7.47 3.25 -24.92
CA LYS A 353 7.14 2.72 -26.25
C LYS A 353 5.72 2.12 -26.30
N ASN A 354 5.30 1.47 -25.20
CA ASN A 354 4.04 0.76 -25.07
C ASN A 354 2.99 1.49 -24.20
N CYS A 355 3.34 2.64 -23.59
CA CYS A 355 2.44 3.40 -22.72
C CYS A 355 2.37 4.87 -23.18
N TYR A 356 1.22 5.26 -23.72
CA TYR A 356 0.97 6.62 -24.21
C TYR A 356 1.11 7.69 -23.12
N GLU A 357 0.76 7.37 -21.87
CA GLU A 357 0.86 8.28 -20.73
C GLU A 357 2.33 8.58 -20.37
N LEU A 358 3.22 7.59 -20.46
CA LEU A 358 4.66 7.78 -20.24
C LEU A 358 5.33 8.64 -21.32
N LYS A 359 4.82 8.62 -22.57
CA LYS A 359 5.35 9.46 -23.67
C LYS A 359 5.11 10.95 -23.45
N LYS A 360 4.13 11.30 -22.60
CA LYS A 360 3.84 12.69 -22.26
C LYS A 360 4.75 13.22 -21.16
N ILE A 361 5.56 12.39 -20.51
CA ILE A 361 6.44 12.84 -19.42
C ILE A 361 7.72 13.46 -20.00
N LYS A 362 8.09 14.64 -19.51
CA LYS A 362 9.34 15.31 -19.85
C LYS A 362 10.38 15.00 -18.79
N TYR A 363 11.57 14.62 -19.23
CA TYR A 363 12.69 14.33 -18.34
C TYR A 363 13.66 15.51 -18.37
N ILE A 364 14.02 16.04 -17.20
CA ILE A 364 14.94 17.17 -17.06
C ILE A 364 16.10 16.77 -16.16
N GLU A 365 17.33 17.10 -16.58
CA GLU A 365 18.51 16.86 -15.77
C GLU A 365 18.54 17.79 -14.55
N LEU A 366 18.86 17.26 -13.38
CA LEU A 366 19.16 18.08 -12.21
C LEU A 366 20.58 18.62 -12.34
N GLU A 367 20.71 19.84 -12.82
CA GLU A 367 21.97 20.58 -12.75
C GLU A 367 22.29 20.91 -11.29
N HIS A 368 23.55 20.66 -10.90
CA HIS A 368 24.09 21.14 -9.63
C HIS A 368 24.22 22.66 -9.73
N ILE A 369 23.30 23.40 -9.10
CA ILE A 369 23.51 24.81 -8.76
C ILE A 369 24.04 24.87 -7.33
#